data_AF-A0A388PAK5-F1
#
_entry.id   AF-A0A388PAK5-F1
#
_cell.length_a   1.000
_cell.length_b   1.000
_cell.length_c   1.000
_cell.angle_alpha   90.00
_cell.angle_beta   90.00
_cell.angle_gamma   90.00
#
_symmetry.space_group_name_H-M   'P 1'
#
loop_
_entity.id
_entity.type
_entity.pdbx_description
1 polymer ?
#
loop_
_entity_poly.entity_id
_entity_poly.type
_entity_poly.pdbx_seq_one_letter_code
_entity_poly.pdbx_strand_id
1 'polypeptide(L)'
;MAKTSVSNNVTRSNRKWIIGYSIAGLILFITYQFLIPWEGLPLGIYDAVYQWMPPSAINESLVYVIMALGLNIVVGYAGLLDLGYVAFWAIGGYCAGWFMSEFFYFLNIHFLGSVPAEAPGIHINFWMVLLIGGFVCALFGILIGAPTLRLKSDYLALVTLGFGEIIPQVFFNGENFFGFNISNGTKGIVRVDPIPVGVKDLGPFDFGWKLLIFLLLTAVMVFISLRLRRGRLGRAWLAIREDELAASMMGVPLMRTKLASYAVGAFAGGLGGVAFATHVDGVYAERFNFTISIFLLAMVVLGGMGNVWGVILGAFILSWVNGNGLTAFGQFYNDRFGTEVDFASFTFLLFGLVLILMMLFKREGLLPESRLKLMLHEDELDDEDASGSKKKVGK
;
A
#
# COMPACT_ATOMS: atom_id res chain seq x y z
N MET A 1 -23.30 18.72 26.75
CA MET A 1 -23.57 17.26 26.74
C MET A 1 -23.28 16.56 25.40
N ALA A 2 -23.56 17.16 24.24
CA ALA A 2 -23.31 16.49 22.93
C ALA A 2 -21.82 16.36 22.53
N LYS A 3 -20.96 17.35 22.83
CA LYS A 3 -19.51 17.24 22.54
C LYS A 3 -18.82 16.11 23.33
N THR A 4 -19.27 15.87 24.57
CA THR A 4 -18.74 14.80 25.44
C THR A 4 -19.18 13.41 25.00
N SER A 5 -20.40 13.23 24.48
CA SER A 5 -20.85 11.93 23.97
C SER A 5 -20.19 11.55 22.64
N VAL A 6 -20.00 12.51 21.73
CA VAL A 6 -19.29 12.29 20.45
C VAL A 6 -17.81 11.97 20.70
N SER A 7 -17.15 12.71 21.61
CA SER A 7 -15.77 12.41 22.03
C SER A 7 -15.62 10.99 22.57
N ASN A 8 -16.55 10.55 23.44
CA ASN A 8 -16.51 9.23 24.05
C ASN A 8 -16.78 8.08 23.06
N ASN A 9 -17.63 8.31 22.05
CA ASN A 9 -17.84 7.31 20.99
C ASN A 9 -16.63 7.19 20.05
N VAL A 10 -15.92 8.29 19.81
CA VAL A 10 -14.71 8.31 18.95
C VAL A 10 -13.54 7.58 19.62
N THR A 11 -13.30 7.82 20.92
CA THR A 11 -12.26 7.10 21.66
C THR A 11 -12.58 5.61 21.76
N ARG A 12 -13.85 5.25 21.95
CA ARG A 12 -14.29 3.85 22.01
C ARG A 12 -14.16 3.14 20.66
N SER A 13 -14.47 3.80 19.54
CA SER A 13 -14.28 3.25 18.18
C SER A 13 -12.79 3.04 17.87
N ASN A 14 -11.93 4.02 18.18
CA ASN A 14 -10.49 3.89 17.98
C ASN A 14 -9.90 2.73 18.79
N ARG A 15 -10.32 2.59 20.05
CA ARG A 15 -9.85 1.51 20.92
C ARG A 15 -10.27 0.14 20.42
N LYS A 16 -11.50 -0.01 19.88
CA LYS A 16 -12.01 -1.29 19.36
C LYS A 16 -11.18 -1.82 18.19
N TRP A 17 -10.84 -0.98 17.22
CA TRP A 17 -10.08 -1.46 16.06
C TRP A 17 -8.64 -1.79 16.43
N ILE A 18 -7.98 -0.97 17.26
CA ILE A 18 -6.60 -1.22 17.71
C ILE A 18 -6.53 -2.57 18.41
N ILE A 19 -7.48 -2.83 19.32
CA ILE A 19 -7.57 -4.13 20.02
C ILE A 19 -7.79 -5.25 19.00
N GLY A 20 -8.78 -5.13 18.12
CA GLY A 20 -9.07 -6.17 17.11
C GLY A 20 -7.87 -6.47 16.20
N TYR A 21 -7.19 -5.44 15.73
CA TYR A 21 -6.00 -5.58 14.89
C TYR A 21 -4.81 -6.18 15.64
N SER A 22 -4.58 -5.76 16.88
CA SER A 22 -3.52 -6.35 17.72
C SER A 22 -3.78 -7.83 18.03
N ILE A 23 -5.04 -8.21 18.28
CA ILE A 23 -5.41 -9.61 18.52
C ILE A 23 -5.22 -10.42 17.24
N ALA A 24 -5.73 -9.94 16.10
CA ALA A 24 -5.55 -10.61 14.81
C ALA A 24 -4.07 -10.78 14.45
N GLY A 25 -3.27 -9.73 14.65
CA GLY A 25 -1.84 -9.76 14.42
C GLY A 25 -1.08 -10.70 15.35
N LEU A 26 -1.44 -10.74 16.63
CA LEU A 26 -0.87 -11.70 17.60
C LEU A 26 -1.23 -13.13 17.25
N ILE A 27 -2.48 -13.39 16.87
CA ILE A 27 -2.91 -14.72 16.39
C ILE A 27 -2.08 -15.11 15.18
N LEU A 28 -1.94 -14.21 14.21
CA LEU A 28 -1.20 -14.48 12.98
C LEU A 28 0.29 -14.73 13.28
N PHE A 29 0.91 -13.93 14.14
CA PHE A 29 2.28 -14.15 14.59
C PHE A 29 2.45 -15.48 15.32
N ILE A 30 1.57 -15.81 16.27
CA ILE A 30 1.63 -17.08 17.01
C ILE A 30 1.50 -18.25 16.04
N THR A 31 0.59 -18.14 15.08
CA THR A 31 0.37 -19.17 14.06
C THR A 31 1.62 -19.42 13.22
N TYR A 32 2.24 -18.37 12.69
CA TYR A 32 3.41 -18.52 11.81
C TYR A 32 4.72 -18.80 12.53
N GLN A 33 4.91 -18.23 13.72
CA GLN A 33 6.17 -18.38 14.46
C GLN A 33 6.21 -19.68 15.28
N PHE A 34 5.07 -20.13 15.83
CA PHE A 34 5.05 -21.21 16.81
C PHE A 34 4.17 -22.40 16.42
N LEU A 35 2.97 -22.18 15.86
CA LEU A 35 2.07 -23.31 15.54
C LEU A 35 2.52 -24.06 14.29
N ILE A 36 2.81 -23.34 13.19
CA ILE A 36 3.14 -23.97 11.91
C ILE A 36 4.49 -24.72 11.98
N PRO A 37 5.58 -24.18 12.56
CA PRO A 37 6.84 -24.91 12.71
C PRO A 37 6.82 -26.00 13.79
N TRP A 38 5.67 -26.25 14.44
CA TRP A 38 5.58 -27.21 15.52
C TRP A 38 5.73 -28.65 15.00
N GLU A 39 6.71 -29.38 15.53
CA GLU A 39 7.00 -30.78 15.16
C GLU A 39 5.81 -31.74 15.36
N GLY A 40 4.78 -31.33 16.11
CA GLY A 40 3.55 -32.09 16.31
C GLY A 40 2.51 -31.95 15.20
N LEU A 41 2.72 -31.07 14.21
CA LEU A 41 1.75 -30.86 13.12
C LEU A 41 1.86 -31.99 12.07
N PRO A 42 0.74 -32.59 11.62
CA PRO A 42 0.77 -33.49 10.48
C PRO A 42 1.39 -32.82 9.25
N LEU A 43 2.33 -33.50 8.59
CA LEU A 43 3.07 -33.00 7.42
C LEU A 43 2.13 -32.45 6.33
N GLY A 44 0.99 -33.10 6.09
CA GLY A 44 0.03 -32.62 5.09
C GLY A 44 -0.64 -31.28 5.43
N ILE A 45 -0.78 -30.92 6.71
CA ILE A 45 -1.30 -29.61 7.12
C ILE A 45 -0.21 -28.54 6.97
N TYR A 46 1.02 -28.89 7.34
CA TYR A 46 2.18 -28.02 7.17
C TYR A 46 2.36 -27.64 5.68
N ASP A 47 2.39 -28.63 4.80
CA ASP A 47 2.57 -28.44 3.36
C ASP A 47 1.44 -27.62 2.76
N ALA A 48 0.19 -27.93 3.13
CA ALA A 48 -0.97 -27.15 2.67
C ALA A 48 -0.87 -25.68 3.13
N VAL A 49 -0.53 -25.41 4.38
CA VAL A 49 -0.45 -24.02 4.85
C VAL A 49 0.68 -23.25 4.16
N TYR A 50 1.86 -23.85 3.98
CA TYR A 50 2.96 -23.20 3.27
C TYR A 50 2.69 -23.02 1.78
N GLN A 51 1.97 -23.96 1.14
CA GLN A 51 1.59 -23.85 -0.25
C GLN A 51 0.59 -22.71 -0.49
N TRP A 52 -0.42 -22.60 0.36
CA TRP A 52 -1.49 -21.62 0.19
C TRP A 52 -1.13 -20.25 0.79
N MET A 53 -0.37 -20.20 1.88
CA MET A 53 -0.10 -18.95 2.60
C MET A 53 1.31 -18.96 3.23
N PRO A 54 2.38 -18.86 2.41
CA PRO A 54 3.72 -18.82 2.96
C PRO A 54 3.98 -17.51 3.72
N PRO A 55 4.85 -17.51 4.75
CA PRO A 55 5.16 -16.32 5.56
C PRO A 55 5.68 -15.13 4.74
N SER A 56 6.45 -15.40 3.67
CA SER A 56 6.95 -14.39 2.75
C SER A 56 5.81 -13.65 2.04
N ALA A 57 4.81 -14.38 1.56
CA ALA A 57 3.67 -13.81 0.86
C ALA A 57 2.80 -12.91 1.73
N ILE A 58 2.65 -13.26 3.01
CA ILE A 58 1.94 -12.40 3.95
C ILE A 58 2.69 -11.11 4.19
N ASN A 59 4.01 -11.21 4.38
CA ASN A 59 4.86 -10.04 4.54
C ASN A 59 4.77 -9.11 3.33
N GLU A 60 4.86 -9.67 2.12
CA GLU A 60 4.68 -8.91 0.89
C GLU A 60 3.27 -8.29 0.80
N SER A 61 2.23 -9.04 1.17
CA SER A 61 0.86 -8.54 1.21
C SER A 61 0.66 -7.37 2.17
N LEU A 62 1.33 -7.38 3.33
CA LEU A 62 1.31 -6.24 4.25
C LEU A 62 1.99 -5.00 3.65
N VAL A 63 3.06 -5.17 2.87
CA VAL A 63 3.70 -4.07 2.14
C VAL A 63 2.74 -3.50 1.07
N TYR A 64 2.06 -4.35 0.30
CA TYR A 64 1.04 -3.91 -0.64
C TYR A 64 -0.13 -3.20 0.06
N VAL A 65 -0.54 -3.64 1.25
CA VAL A 65 -1.56 -2.95 2.06
C VAL A 65 -1.10 -1.55 2.44
N ILE A 66 0.14 -1.37 2.90
CA ILE A 66 0.72 -0.05 3.23
C ILE A 66 0.65 0.88 2.01
N MET A 67 1.04 0.36 0.84
CA MET A 67 1.03 1.12 -0.41
C MET A 67 -0.38 1.45 -0.88
N ALA A 68 -1.30 0.49 -0.85
CA ALA A 68 -2.70 0.68 -1.23
C ALA A 68 -3.41 1.69 -0.31
N LEU A 69 -3.11 1.67 0.99
CA LEU A 69 -3.60 2.69 1.94
C LEU A 69 -3.09 4.08 1.60
N GLY A 70 -1.84 4.20 1.14
CA GLY A 70 -1.26 5.44 0.64
C GLY A 70 -1.95 5.95 -0.62
N LEU A 71 -2.12 5.09 -1.62
CA LEU A 71 -2.84 5.41 -2.85
C LEU A 71 -4.30 5.79 -2.57
N ASN A 72 -4.95 5.13 -1.60
CA ASN A 72 -6.30 5.45 -1.18
C ASN A 72 -6.44 6.86 -0.58
N ILE A 73 -5.37 7.47 -0.05
CA ILE A 73 -5.41 8.86 0.39
C ILE A 73 -5.51 9.81 -0.83
N VAL A 74 -4.82 9.50 -1.92
CA VAL A 74 -4.82 10.31 -3.14
C VAL A 74 -6.10 10.08 -3.95
N VAL A 75 -6.35 8.81 -4.32
CA VAL A 75 -7.47 8.42 -5.18
C VAL A 75 -8.78 8.40 -4.39
N GLY A 76 -8.77 7.75 -3.21
CA GLY A 76 -9.98 7.55 -2.42
C GLY A 76 -10.46 8.82 -1.69
N TYR A 77 -9.57 9.60 -1.08
CA TYR A 77 -10.01 10.80 -0.36
C TYR A 77 -10.06 12.04 -1.23
N ALA A 78 -8.99 12.33 -1.99
CA ALA A 78 -8.92 13.55 -2.80
C ALA A 78 -9.55 13.41 -4.19
N GLY A 79 -9.83 12.18 -4.65
CA GLY A 79 -10.42 11.94 -5.97
C GLY A 79 -9.46 12.14 -7.13
N LEU A 80 -8.14 12.17 -6.86
CA LEU A 80 -7.12 12.40 -7.88
C LEU A 80 -6.58 11.06 -8.35
N LEU A 81 -6.70 10.81 -9.65
CA LEU A 81 -6.22 9.57 -10.24
C LEU A 81 -4.70 9.62 -10.40
N ASP A 82 -4.00 8.70 -9.73
CA ASP A 82 -2.54 8.57 -9.76
C ASP A 82 -2.14 7.20 -10.33
N LEU A 83 -1.79 7.20 -11.62
CA LEU A 83 -1.28 6.01 -12.32
C LEU A 83 0.24 5.87 -12.17
N GLY A 84 0.91 6.88 -11.61
CA GLY A 84 2.35 6.96 -11.46
C GLY A 84 2.88 6.42 -10.14
N TYR A 85 2.04 5.80 -9.32
CA TYR A 85 2.36 5.49 -7.93
C TYR A 85 3.62 4.61 -7.75
N VAL A 86 3.94 3.76 -8.74
CA VAL A 86 5.20 3.00 -8.80
C VAL A 86 6.46 3.86 -8.71
N ALA A 87 6.43 5.12 -9.17
CA ALA A 87 7.58 6.02 -9.05
C ALA A 87 7.96 6.26 -7.59
N PHE A 88 6.98 6.48 -6.71
CA PHE A 88 7.22 6.66 -5.28
C PHE A 88 7.71 5.38 -4.63
N TRP A 89 7.25 4.24 -5.12
CA TRP A 89 7.72 2.94 -4.66
C TRP A 89 9.20 2.70 -5.04
N ALA A 90 9.57 3.00 -6.29
CA ALA A 90 10.94 2.92 -6.78
C ALA A 90 11.88 3.83 -5.98
N ILE A 91 11.52 5.12 -5.82
CA ILE A 91 12.33 6.08 -5.07
C ILE A 91 12.55 5.60 -3.63
N GLY A 92 11.50 5.09 -2.96
CA GLY A 92 11.61 4.54 -1.61
C GLY A 92 12.53 3.31 -1.53
N GLY A 93 12.40 2.38 -2.49
CA GLY A 93 13.27 1.21 -2.58
C GLY A 93 14.73 1.60 -2.78
N TYR A 94 15.01 2.50 -3.73
CA TYR A 94 16.37 2.98 -3.97
C TYR A 94 16.94 3.79 -2.80
N CYS A 95 16.11 4.49 -2.01
CA CYS A 95 16.57 5.08 -0.75
C CYS A 95 17.07 4.01 0.23
N ALA A 96 16.42 2.84 0.31
CA ALA A 96 16.94 1.72 1.09
C ALA A 96 18.26 1.20 0.51
N GLY A 97 18.35 1.01 -0.81
CA GLY A 97 19.60 0.62 -1.46
C GLY A 97 20.75 1.62 -1.22
N TRP A 98 20.47 2.92 -1.20
CA TRP A 98 21.49 3.96 -1.00
C TRP A 98 21.97 4.09 0.45
N PHE A 99 21.08 3.89 1.42
CA PHE A 99 21.37 4.18 2.83
C PHE A 99 21.45 2.94 3.73
N MET A 100 21.21 1.75 3.18
CA MET A 100 21.26 0.46 3.89
C MET A 100 22.01 -0.58 3.05
N SER A 101 23.06 -0.20 2.33
CA SER A 101 23.86 -1.18 1.58
C SER A 101 25.28 -0.69 1.30
N GLU A 102 26.09 -1.62 0.76
CA GLU A 102 27.46 -1.37 0.33
C GLU A 102 27.58 -0.57 -0.98
N PHE A 103 26.47 -0.12 -1.59
CA PHE A 103 26.45 0.51 -2.90
C PHE A 103 27.43 1.68 -3.04
N PHE A 104 27.43 2.59 -2.05
CA PHE A 104 28.38 3.70 -1.99
C PHE A 104 29.67 3.29 -1.26
N TYR A 105 30.36 2.28 -1.80
CA TYR A 105 31.57 1.69 -1.20
C TYR A 105 32.70 2.70 -0.90
N PHE A 106 32.68 3.87 -1.54
CA PHE A 106 33.64 4.96 -1.33
C PHE A 106 33.35 5.81 -0.08
N LEU A 107 32.16 5.68 0.51
CA LEU A 107 31.84 6.22 1.83
C LEU A 107 31.82 5.10 2.87
N ASN A 108 32.12 5.46 4.12
CA ASN A 108 31.93 4.60 5.29
C ASN A 108 31.18 5.44 6.33
N ILE A 109 29.84 5.43 6.22
CA ILE A 109 28.96 6.14 7.16
C ILE A 109 28.07 5.11 7.83
N HIS A 110 28.26 4.95 9.14
CA HIS A 110 27.51 4.03 9.97
C HIS A 110 26.73 4.80 11.02
N PHE A 111 25.40 4.65 11.04
CA PHE A 111 24.54 5.31 12.01
C PHE A 111 23.48 4.36 12.55
N LEU A 112 23.72 3.82 13.75
CA LEU A 112 22.84 2.85 14.41
C LEU A 112 22.48 1.65 13.51
N GLY A 113 23.39 1.30 12.58
CA GLY A 113 23.26 0.16 11.69
C GLY A 113 23.54 -1.17 12.41
N SER A 114 23.03 -2.26 11.82
CA SER A 114 23.27 -3.64 12.30
C SER A 114 24.60 -4.21 11.79
N VAL A 115 25.19 -3.59 10.77
CA VAL A 115 26.39 -4.07 10.08
C VAL A 115 27.66 -3.61 10.80
N PRO A 116 28.75 -4.42 10.82
CA PRO A 116 30.03 -4.00 11.38
C PRO A 116 30.54 -2.70 10.78
N ALA A 117 31.13 -1.83 11.61
CA ALA A 117 31.65 -0.51 11.18
C ALA A 117 32.74 -0.60 10.09
N GLU A 118 33.37 -1.76 9.96
CA GLU A 118 34.38 -2.03 8.92
C GLU A 118 33.78 -2.26 7.53
N ALA A 119 32.47 -2.50 7.42
CA ALA A 119 31.82 -2.71 6.14
C ALA A 119 31.82 -1.41 5.30
N PRO A 120 32.16 -1.49 4.00
CA PRO A 120 32.13 -0.34 3.11
C PRO A 120 30.69 0.03 2.77
N GLY A 121 30.37 1.31 2.68
CA GLY A 121 29.03 1.77 2.32
C GLY A 121 28.40 2.72 3.32
N ILE A 122 27.09 2.93 3.12
CA ILE A 122 26.26 3.72 4.02
C ILE A 122 25.27 2.77 4.67
N HIS A 123 25.36 2.68 6.01
CA HIS A 123 24.57 1.78 6.84
C HIS A 123 23.85 2.59 7.91
N ILE A 124 22.64 3.04 7.58
CA ILE A 124 21.76 3.78 8.47
C ILE A 124 20.66 2.84 8.96
N ASN A 125 20.27 3.00 10.23
CA ASN A 125 19.19 2.23 10.83
C ASN A 125 17.89 2.23 9.99
N PHE A 126 17.29 1.04 9.84
CA PHE A 126 16.04 0.82 9.10
C PHE A 126 14.95 1.86 9.40
N TRP A 127 14.69 2.18 10.68
CA TRP A 127 13.60 3.08 11.05
C TRP A 127 13.85 4.52 10.57
N MET A 128 15.11 4.93 10.49
CA MET A 128 15.48 6.24 9.97
C MET A 128 15.39 6.27 8.45
N VAL A 129 15.89 5.23 7.78
CA VAL A 129 15.81 5.13 6.32
C VAL A 129 14.36 5.03 5.86
N LEU A 130 13.52 4.35 6.62
CA LEU A 130 12.08 4.32 6.42
C LEU A 130 11.48 5.74 6.40
N LEU A 131 11.81 6.58 7.39
CA LEU A 131 11.36 7.97 7.42
C LEU A 131 11.99 8.82 6.32
N ILE A 132 13.29 8.66 6.04
CA ILE A 132 13.99 9.37 4.97
C ILE A 132 13.35 9.05 3.61
N GLY A 133 13.15 7.77 3.29
CA GLY A 133 12.48 7.33 2.08
C GLY A 133 11.07 7.88 1.96
N GLY A 134 10.30 7.88 3.07
CA GLY A 134 9.00 8.53 3.12
C GLY A 134 9.08 10.04 2.81
N PHE A 135 9.97 10.79 3.47
CA PHE A 135 10.09 12.24 3.26
C PHE A 135 10.64 12.62 1.88
N VAL A 136 11.59 11.83 1.35
CA VAL A 136 12.09 11.99 -0.02
C VAL A 136 10.94 11.78 -1.01
N CYS A 137 10.17 10.70 -0.87
CA CYS A 137 9.00 10.48 -1.72
C CYS A 137 7.94 11.58 -1.56
N ALA A 138 7.68 12.07 -0.34
CA ALA A 138 6.78 13.20 -0.11
C ALA A 138 7.24 14.48 -0.84
N LEU A 139 8.55 14.76 -0.83
CA LEU A 139 9.15 15.87 -1.56
C LEU A 139 8.97 15.70 -3.07
N PHE A 140 9.27 14.52 -3.61
CA PHE A 140 9.03 14.20 -5.03
C PHE A 140 7.55 14.26 -5.39
N GLY A 141 6.66 13.84 -4.49
CA GLY A 141 5.20 13.96 -4.67
C GLY A 141 4.74 15.41 -4.76
N ILE A 142 5.33 16.32 -3.98
CA ILE A 142 5.07 17.77 -4.10
C ILE A 142 5.67 18.32 -5.39
N LEU A 143 6.90 17.93 -5.73
CA LEU A 143 7.62 18.39 -6.92
C LEU A 143 6.89 17.99 -8.21
N ILE A 144 6.38 16.76 -8.28
CA ILE A 144 5.58 16.23 -9.39
C ILE A 144 4.15 16.78 -9.33
N GLY A 145 3.56 16.88 -8.15
CA GLY A 145 2.19 17.38 -7.96
C GLY A 145 2.03 18.86 -8.34
N ALA A 146 3.02 19.70 -8.05
CA ALA A 146 2.90 21.15 -8.24
C ALA A 146 2.65 21.60 -9.70
N PRO A 147 3.37 21.07 -10.71
CA PRO A 147 3.07 21.37 -12.11
C PRO A 147 1.82 20.63 -12.61
N THR A 148 1.57 19.39 -12.16
CA THR A 148 0.49 18.55 -12.71
C THR A 148 -0.90 18.99 -12.25
N LEU A 149 -1.02 19.53 -11.05
CA LEU A 149 -2.29 20.04 -10.50
C LEU A 149 -2.83 21.30 -11.20
N ARG A 150 -2.09 21.85 -12.17
CA ARG A 150 -2.58 22.91 -13.06
C ARG A 150 -3.40 22.37 -14.24
N LEU A 151 -3.43 21.05 -14.42
CA LEU A 151 -4.11 20.37 -15.51
C LEU A 151 -5.49 19.84 -15.07
N LYS A 152 -6.38 19.56 -16.03
CA LYS A 152 -7.65 18.87 -15.73
C LYS A 152 -7.39 17.42 -15.30
N SER A 153 -8.33 16.83 -14.56
CA SER A 153 -8.21 15.50 -13.94
C SER A 153 -7.69 14.39 -14.88
N ASP A 154 -8.16 14.35 -16.13
CA ASP A 154 -7.74 13.30 -17.07
C ASP A 154 -6.28 13.49 -17.54
N TYR A 155 -5.85 14.74 -17.70
CA TYR A 155 -4.46 15.06 -18.02
C TYR A 155 -3.53 14.84 -16.82
N LEU A 156 -4.02 15.04 -15.59
CA LEU A 156 -3.27 14.72 -14.38
C LEU A 156 -2.89 13.23 -14.36
N ALA A 157 -3.84 12.34 -14.66
CA ALA A 157 -3.59 10.90 -14.75
C ALA A 157 -2.48 10.56 -15.76
N LEU A 158 -2.54 11.13 -16.97
CA LEU A 158 -1.54 10.89 -18.02
C LEU A 158 -0.15 11.34 -17.61
N VAL A 159 -0.03 12.50 -16.95
CA VAL A 159 1.29 12.98 -16.52
C VAL A 159 1.83 12.13 -15.37
N THR A 160 0.99 11.68 -14.43
CA THR A 160 1.45 10.75 -13.39
C THR A 160 1.96 9.44 -13.99
N LEU A 161 1.27 8.88 -14.99
CA LEU A 161 1.74 7.70 -15.74
C LEU A 161 3.14 7.96 -16.32
N GLY A 162 3.32 9.11 -16.99
CA GLY A 162 4.62 9.48 -17.55
C GLY A 162 5.74 9.48 -16.51
N PHE A 163 5.53 10.05 -15.33
CA PHE A 163 6.50 9.97 -14.23
C PHE A 163 6.68 8.55 -13.68
N GLY A 164 5.60 7.78 -13.61
CA GLY A 164 5.59 6.36 -13.25
C GLY A 164 6.47 5.51 -14.14
N GLU A 165 6.60 5.86 -15.42
CA GLU A 165 7.50 5.18 -16.37
C GLU A 165 8.91 5.78 -16.36
N ILE A 166 9.04 7.11 -16.30
CA ILE A 166 10.36 7.77 -16.35
C ILE A 166 11.24 7.35 -15.17
N ILE A 167 10.71 7.33 -13.94
CA ILE A 167 11.52 7.11 -12.73
C ILE A 167 12.16 5.71 -12.70
N PRO A 168 11.42 4.60 -12.91
CA PRO A 168 12.04 3.29 -13.06
C PRO A 168 13.07 3.22 -14.19
N GLN A 169 12.83 3.88 -15.32
CA GLN A 169 13.78 3.91 -16.44
C GLN A 169 15.06 4.68 -16.12
N VAL A 170 14.99 5.74 -15.32
CA VAL A 170 16.17 6.45 -14.81
C VAL A 170 17.02 5.50 -13.96
N PHE A 171 16.40 4.70 -13.09
CA PHE A 171 17.13 3.70 -12.31
C PHE A 171 17.61 2.52 -13.17
N PHE A 172 16.87 2.10 -14.18
CA PHE A 172 17.29 1.04 -15.08
C PHE A 172 18.56 1.43 -15.86
N ASN A 173 18.66 2.69 -16.30
CA ASN A 173 19.81 3.23 -17.02
C ASN A 173 20.85 3.90 -16.09
N GLY A 174 20.70 3.74 -14.78
CA GLY A 174 21.47 4.46 -13.77
C GLY A 174 22.89 3.93 -13.52
N GLU A 175 23.40 2.97 -14.30
CA GLU A 175 24.80 2.50 -14.18
C GLU A 175 25.79 3.62 -14.57
N ASN A 176 25.44 4.46 -15.55
CA ASN A 176 26.26 5.57 -16.04
C ASN A 176 25.46 6.86 -16.19
N PHE A 177 24.85 7.34 -15.11
CA PHE A 177 24.10 8.60 -15.13
C PHE A 177 25.06 9.79 -15.01
N PHE A 178 25.39 10.42 -16.14
CA PHE A 178 26.39 11.51 -16.23
C PHE A 178 27.76 11.17 -15.61
N GLY A 179 28.19 9.90 -15.73
CA GLY A 179 29.46 9.41 -15.18
C GLY A 179 29.41 8.96 -13.72
N PHE A 180 28.23 9.02 -13.08
CA PHE A 180 28.00 8.50 -11.73
C PHE A 180 27.05 7.30 -11.77
N ASN A 181 27.40 6.25 -11.04
CA ASN A 181 26.52 5.10 -10.85
C ASN A 181 25.54 5.41 -9.71
N ILE A 182 24.23 5.38 -10.01
CA ILE A 182 23.15 5.68 -9.07
C ILE A 182 22.30 4.46 -8.70
N SER A 183 22.38 3.35 -9.43
CA SER A 183 21.45 2.22 -9.24
C SER A 183 22.03 0.85 -9.56
N ASN A 184 23.24 0.80 -10.15
CA ASN A 184 23.83 -0.38 -10.76
C ASN A 184 23.04 -0.96 -11.95
N GLY A 185 22.09 -0.18 -12.49
CA GLY A 185 21.26 -0.57 -13.64
C GLY A 185 20.49 -1.87 -13.41
N THR A 186 20.63 -2.81 -14.35
CA THR A 186 19.98 -4.14 -14.31
C THR A 186 20.49 -5.05 -13.18
N LYS A 187 21.73 -4.84 -12.71
CA LYS A 187 22.31 -5.65 -11.62
C LYS A 187 21.60 -5.37 -10.29
N GLY A 188 21.03 -4.16 -10.15
CA GLY A 188 20.41 -3.69 -8.92
C GLY A 188 21.40 -3.52 -7.76
N ILE A 189 20.84 -3.12 -6.63
CA ILE A 189 21.55 -2.99 -5.35
C ILE A 189 21.17 -4.19 -4.49
N VAL A 190 22.14 -5.01 -4.13
CA VAL A 190 21.94 -6.26 -3.37
C VAL A 190 22.35 -6.09 -1.90
N ARG A 191 21.89 -7.01 -1.04
CA ARG A 191 22.26 -7.08 0.38
C ARG A 191 21.86 -5.82 1.12
N VAL A 192 20.56 -5.65 1.26
CA VAL A 192 20.03 -4.56 2.09
C VAL A 192 20.20 -4.95 3.56
N ASP A 193 20.67 -4.01 4.37
CA ASP A 193 21.00 -4.29 5.76
C ASP A 193 19.83 -4.93 6.52
N PRO A 194 20.12 -5.90 7.41
CA PRO A 194 19.15 -6.48 8.33
C PRO A 194 18.43 -5.41 9.16
N ILE A 195 17.19 -5.70 9.57
CA ILE A 195 16.44 -4.79 10.44
C ILE A 195 16.90 -4.99 11.90
N PRO A 196 17.48 -3.97 12.57
CA PRO A 196 17.88 -4.10 13.96
C PRO A 196 16.67 -4.01 14.90
N VAL A 197 16.41 -5.07 15.69
CA VAL A 197 15.34 -5.11 16.71
C VAL A 197 15.93 -5.15 18.13
N GLY A 198 17.20 -4.81 18.28
CA GLY A 198 17.92 -4.70 19.56
C GLY A 198 18.30 -6.05 20.18
N VAL A 199 17.40 -7.02 20.15
CA VAL A 199 17.62 -8.38 20.67
C VAL A 199 18.22 -9.31 19.60
N LYS A 200 17.88 -9.07 18.33
CA LYS A 200 18.37 -9.81 17.16
C LYS A 200 18.28 -8.90 15.94
N ASP A 201 19.23 -9.06 15.02
CA ASP A 201 19.17 -8.47 13.68
C ASP A 201 18.43 -9.41 12.74
N LEU A 202 17.37 -8.90 12.10
CA LEU A 202 16.50 -9.71 11.26
C LEU A 202 17.09 -9.82 9.87
N GLY A 203 17.64 -10.99 9.57
CA GLY A 203 18.20 -11.29 8.25
C GLY A 203 17.12 -11.46 7.18
N PRO A 204 17.54 -11.73 5.93
CA PRO A 204 16.64 -11.91 4.78
C PRO A 204 15.49 -12.89 5.04
N PHE A 205 15.80 -14.03 5.68
CA PHE A 205 14.89 -15.16 5.89
C PHE A 205 14.11 -15.14 7.23
N ASP A 206 14.28 -14.11 8.07
CA ASP A 206 13.58 -13.98 9.35
C ASP A 206 12.12 -13.51 9.19
N PHE A 207 11.34 -14.23 8.38
CA PHE A 207 10.00 -13.82 7.96
C PHE A 207 9.02 -13.64 9.13
N GLY A 208 9.10 -14.45 10.19
CA GLY A 208 8.21 -14.36 11.33
C GLY A 208 8.38 -13.07 12.16
N TRP A 209 9.62 -12.61 12.35
CA TRP A 209 9.88 -11.34 13.03
C TRP A 209 9.59 -10.13 12.13
N LYS A 210 9.90 -10.24 10.82
CA LYS A 210 9.55 -9.20 9.83
C LYS A 210 8.03 -8.97 9.76
N LEU A 211 7.24 -10.02 9.98
CA LEU A 211 5.79 -9.93 10.04
C LEU A 211 5.30 -8.96 11.11
N LEU A 212 5.88 -8.99 12.31
CA LEU A 212 5.51 -8.06 13.38
C LEU A 212 5.82 -6.61 13.00
N ILE A 213 6.94 -6.38 12.32
CA ILE A 213 7.33 -5.03 11.87
C ILE A 213 6.36 -4.54 10.80
N PHE A 214 6.07 -5.34 9.77
CA PHE A 214 5.16 -4.93 8.70
C PHE A 214 3.71 -4.79 9.19
N LEU A 215 3.30 -5.59 10.17
CA LEU A 215 2.04 -5.43 10.88
C LEU A 215 2.03 -4.13 11.69
N LEU A 216 3.11 -3.78 12.39
CA LEU A 216 3.25 -2.51 13.09
C LEU A 216 3.17 -1.32 12.11
N LEU A 217 3.89 -1.37 10.99
CA LEU A 217 3.87 -0.34 9.96
C LEU A 217 2.47 -0.17 9.35
N THR A 218 1.79 -1.30 9.08
CA THR A 218 0.40 -1.29 8.61
C THR A 218 -0.53 -0.66 9.66
N ALA A 219 -0.41 -1.02 10.95
CA ALA A 219 -1.17 -0.39 12.02
C ALA A 219 -0.97 1.13 12.09
N VAL A 220 0.29 1.57 11.98
CA VAL A 220 0.64 3.00 11.96
C VAL A 220 -0.02 3.69 10.76
N MET A 221 0.02 3.09 9.56
CA MET A 221 -0.62 3.67 8.38
C MET A 221 -2.14 3.68 8.44
N VAL A 222 -2.76 2.64 8.99
CA VAL A 222 -4.21 2.64 9.27
C VAL A 222 -4.56 3.74 10.26
N PHE A 223 -3.78 3.90 11.33
CA PHE A 223 -3.97 4.98 12.30
C PHE A 223 -3.86 6.36 11.65
N ILE A 224 -2.82 6.60 10.86
CA ILE A 224 -2.61 7.86 10.12
C ILE A 224 -3.77 8.12 9.17
N SER A 225 -4.16 7.12 8.36
CA SER A 225 -5.25 7.25 7.38
C SER A 225 -6.60 7.58 8.05
N LEU A 226 -6.96 6.86 9.11
CA LEU A 226 -8.19 7.13 9.87
C LEU A 226 -8.16 8.51 10.55
N ARG A 227 -6.99 8.95 11.03
CA ARG A 227 -6.82 10.26 11.68
C ARG A 227 -6.92 11.40 10.66
N LEU A 228 -6.30 11.24 9.50
CA LEU A 228 -6.34 12.20 8.40
C LEU A 228 -7.76 12.37 7.85
N ARG A 229 -8.47 11.26 7.61
CA ARG A 229 -9.86 11.28 7.13
C ARG A 229 -10.77 12.11 8.03
N ARG A 230 -10.61 12.00 9.35
CA ARG A 230 -11.40 12.78 10.34
C ARG A 230 -10.89 14.20 10.54
N GLY A 231 -9.65 14.49 10.13
CA GLY A 231 -9.00 15.78 10.28
C GLY A 231 -9.58 16.87 9.38
N ARG A 232 -9.05 18.09 9.49
CA ARG A 232 -9.42 19.21 8.60
C ARG A 232 -9.02 18.93 7.15
N LEU A 233 -7.83 18.36 6.93
CA LEU A 233 -7.32 17.99 5.61
C LEU A 233 -8.20 16.94 4.94
N GLY A 234 -8.55 15.86 5.64
CA GLY A 234 -9.43 14.82 5.08
C GLY A 234 -10.81 15.32 4.68
N ARG A 235 -11.42 16.21 5.48
CA ARG A 235 -12.69 16.85 5.09
C ARG A 235 -12.57 17.75 3.87
N ALA A 236 -11.45 18.45 3.74
CA ALA A 236 -11.18 19.28 2.58
C ALA A 236 -10.96 18.42 1.31
N TRP A 237 -10.26 17.29 1.42
CA TRP A 237 -10.12 16.32 0.32
C TRP A 237 -11.46 15.77 -0.15
N LEU A 238 -12.30 15.33 0.80
CA LEU A 238 -13.64 14.83 0.47
C LEU A 238 -14.50 15.89 -0.23
N ALA A 239 -14.46 17.14 0.25
CA ALA A 239 -15.19 18.23 -0.39
C ALA A 239 -14.71 18.50 -1.83
N ILE A 240 -13.39 18.46 -2.07
CA ILE A 240 -12.80 18.63 -3.41
C ILE A 240 -13.19 17.46 -4.33
N ARG A 241 -13.24 16.23 -3.80
CA ARG A 241 -13.65 15.04 -4.55
C ARG A 241 -15.12 15.09 -4.97
N GLU A 242 -15.99 15.67 -4.13
CA GLU A 242 -17.43 15.81 -4.41
C GLU A 242 -17.69 16.93 -5.44
N ASP A 243 -17.23 18.16 -5.17
CA ASP A 243 -17.32 19.29 -6.10
C ASP A 243 -16.18 20.29 -5.84
N GLU A 244 -15.24 20.35 -6.78
CA GLU A 244 -14.10 21.25 -6.71
C GLU A 244 -14.50 22.74 -6.75
N LEU A 245 -15.52 23.11 -7.52
CA LEU A 245 -16.00 24.49 -7.60
C LEU A 245 -16.66 24.89 -6.29
N ALA A 246 -17.57 24.07 -5.77
CA ALA A 246 -18.21 24.34 -4.48
C ALA A 246 -17.19 24.43 -3.33
N ALA A 247 -16.21 23.53 -3.28
CA ALA A 247 -15.14 23.58 -2.28
C ALA A 247 -14.33 24.88 -2.35
N SER A 248 -14.05 25.38 -3.57
CA SER A 248 -13.33 26.63 -3.78
C SER A 248 -14.13 27.86 -3.29
N MET A 249 -15.44 27.87 -3.52
CA MET A 249 -16.35 28.93 -3.06
C MET A 249 -16.48 28.96 -1.53
N MET A 250 -16.31 27.80 -0.88
CA MET A 250 -16.27 27.69 0.58
C MET A 250 -14.89 28.03 1.19
N GLY A 251 -13.94 28.52 0.37
CA GLY A 251 -12.63 29.00 0.82
C GLY A 251 -11.57 27.91 1.01
N VAL A 252 -11.77 26.70 0.47
CA VAL A 252 -10.76 25.64 0.52
C VAL A 252 -9.63 25.95 -0.47
N PRO A 253 -8.35 26.01 -0.02
CA PRO A 253 -7.24 26.24 -0.93
C PRO A 253 -6.93 24.98 -1.74
N LEU A 254 -7.49 24.87 -2.94
CA LEU A 254 -7.43 23.68 -3.82
C LEU A 254 -6.01 23.15 -4.00
N MET A 255 -5.09 24.00 -4.50
CA MET A 255 -3.71 23.60 -4.81
C MET A 255 -2.98 23.02 -3.59
N ARG A 256 -2.99 23.73 -2.45
CA ARG A 256 -2.31 23.27 -1.22
C ARG A 256 -2.90 21.97 -0.69
N THR A 257 -4.22 21.82 -0.80
CA THR A 257 -4.94 20.65 -0.31
C THR A 257 -4.65 19.43 -1.19
N LYS A 258 -4.71 19.57 -2.52
CA LYS A 258 -4.35 18.51 -3.47
C LYS A 258 -2.86 18.12 -3.39
N LEU A 259 -1.95 19.09 -3.18
CA LEU A 259 -0.54 18.81 -2.94
C LEU A 259 -0.31 18.02 -1.65
N ALA A 260 -1.05 18.34 -0.59
CA ALA A 260 -0.95 17.62 0.66
C ALA A 260 -1.40 16.15 0.51
N SER A 261 -2.40 15.84 -0.32
CA SER A 261 -2.77 14.44 -0.58
C SER A 261 -1.65 13.70 -1.31
N TYR A 262 -1.04 14.31 -2.33
CA TYR A 262 0.11 13.71 -3.03
C TYR A 262 1.31 13.49 -2.11
N ALA A 263 1.66 14.46 -1.26
CA ALA A 263 2.76 14.34 -0.33
C ALA A 263 2.56 13.16 0.64
N VAL A 264 1.35 13.02 1.20
CA VAL A 264 1.03 11.94 2.15
C VAL A 264 0.94 10.58 1.46
N GLY A 265 0.34 10.52 0.26
CA GLY A 265 0.31 9.30 -0.54
C GLY A 265 1.71 8.86 -0.95
N ALA A 266 2.53 9.77 -1.46
CA ALA A 266 3.91 9.48 -1.83
C ALA A 266 4.76 9.08 -0.63
N PHE A 267 4.55 9.68 0.55
CA PHE A 267 5.18 9.24 1.80
C PHE A 267 4.91 7.76 2.07
N ALA A 268 3.66 7.33 1.96
CA ALA A 268 3.27 5.93 2.12
C ALA A 268 3.90 5.00 1.05
N GLY A 269 3.99 5.46 -0.20
CA GLY A 269 4.70 4.75 -1.27
C GLY A 269 6.18 4.56 -0.96
N GLY A 270 6.83 5.59 -0.41
CA GLY A 270 8.22 5.54 0.06
C GLY A 270 8.44 4.54 1.20
N LEU A 271 7.55 4.55 2.20
CA LEU A 271 7.56 3.56 3.29
C LEU A 271 7.45 2.13 2.74
N GLY A 272 6.53 1.91 1.79
CA GLY A 272 6.36 0.63 1.10
C GLY A 272 7.60 0.20 0.33
N GLY A 273 8.32 1.14 -0.30
CA GLY A 273 9.58 0.87 -1.01
C GLY A 273 10.70 0.40 -0.11
N VAL A 274 10.92 1.09 1.01
CA VAL A 274 11.93 0.68 1.99
C VAL A 274 11.58 -0.68 2.59
N ALA A 275 10.30 -0.88 2.97
CA ALA A 275 9.84 -2.15 3.50
C ALA A 275 10.00 -3.30 2.48
N PHE A 276 9.67 -3.07 1.21
CA PHE A 276 9.83 -4.06 0.14
C PHE A 276 11.30 -4.41 -0.10
N ALA A 277 12.19 -3.42 -0.17
CA ALA A 277 13.62 -3.64 -0.36
C ALA A 277 14.22 -4.53 0.73
N THR A 278 13.83 -4.32 1.99
CA THR A 278 14.25 -5.16 3.12
C THR A 278 13.60 -6.55 3.14
N HIS A 279 12.45 -6.71 2.48
CA HIS A 279 11.80 -8.01 2.33
C HIS A 279 12.50 -8.87 1.27
N VAL A 280 12.84 -8.27 0.13
CA VAL A 280 13.47 -8.94 -1.02
C VAL A 280 15.00 -9.02 -0.89
N ASP A 281 15.60 -8.33 0.10
CA ASP A 281 17.05 -8.24 0.31
C ASP A 281 17.80 -7.60 -0.88
N GLY A 282 17.14 -6.63 -1.52
CA GLY A 282 17.67 -5.99 -2.70
C GLY A 282 16.66 -5.09 -3.39
N VAL A 283 17.18 -4.30 -4.32
CA VAL A 283 16.44 -3.32 -5.11
C VAL A 283 16.83 -3.50 -6.57
N TYR A 284 15.85 -3.87 -7.40
CA TYR A 284 16.04 -4.11 -8.82
C TYR A 284 15.09 -3.21 -9.62
N ALA A 285 15.60 -2.49 -10.61
CA ALA A 285 14.79 -1.57 -11.43
C ALA A 285 13.61 -2.28 -12.11
N GLU A 286 13.82 -3.51 -12.58
CA GLU A 286 12.83 -4.33 -13.30
C GLU A 286 11.60 -4.67 -12.46
N ARG A 287 11.71 -4.65 -11.12
CA ARG A 287 10.59 -4.88 -10.21
C ARG A 287 9.64 -3.69 -10.14
N PHE A 288 10.06 -2.50 -10.57
CA PHE A 288 9.26 -1.29 -10.54
C PHE A 288 8.63 -1.03 -11.91
N ASN A 289 7.68 -1.86 -12.31
CA ASN A 289 6.96 -1.68 -13.56
C ASN A 289 5.63 -0.93 -13.37
N PHE A 290 5.16 -0.28 -14.42
CA PHE A 290 3.87 0.40 -14.43
C PHE A 290 2.70 -0.53 -14.10
N THR A 291 2.83 -1.80 -14.42
CA THR A 291 1.79 -2.80 -14.13
C THR A 291 1.48 -2.88 -12.64
N ILE A 292 2.44 -2.65 -11.76
CA ILE A 292 2.17 -2.62 -10.32
C ILE A 292 1.36 -1.39 -9.91
N SER A 293 1.50 -0.23 -10.58
CA SER A 293 0.58 0.90 -10.33
C SER A 293 -0.87 0.53 -10.62
N ILE A 294 -1.13 -0.16 -11.76
CA ILE A 294 -2.47 -0.65 -12.08
C ILE A 294 -2.94 -1.66 -11.04
N PHE A 295 -2.05 -2.55 -10.61
CA PHE A 295 -2.35 -3.56 -9.60
C PHE A 295 -2.75 -2.92 -8.26
N LEU A 296 -2.03 -1.90 -7.81
CA LEU A 296 -2.37 -1.13 -6.61
C LEU A 296 -3.70 -0.38 -6.76
N LEU A 297 -3.94 0.20 -7.93
CA LEU A 297 -5.23 0.84 -8.21
C LEU A 297 -6.35 -0.20 -8.12
N ALA A 298 -6.14 -1.40 -8.67
CA ALA A 298 -7.10 -2.50 -8.60
C ALA A 298 -7.39 -2.93 -7.17
N MET A 299 -6.38 -2.98 -6.30
CA MET A 299 -6.56 -3.25 -4.85
C MET A 299 -7.46 -2.21 -4.18
N VAL A 300 -7.24 -0.93 -4.49
CA VAL A 300 -8.02 0.17 -3.90
C VAL A 300 -9.46 0.17 -4.42
N VAL A 301 -9.65 -0.04 -5.72
CA VAL A 301 -10.98 -0.11 -6.35
C VAL A 301 -11.76 -1.33 -5.87
N LEU A 302 -11.14 -2.51 -5.87
CA LEU A 302 -11.77 -3.74 -5.40
C LEU A 302 -12.12 -3.65 -3.91
N GLY A 303 -11.24 -3.05 -3.10
CA GLY A 303 -11.52 -2.83 -1.68
C GLY A 303 -12.67 -1.87 -1.43
N GLY A 304 -12.79 -0.82 -2.25
CA GLY A 304 -13.75 0.27 -2.11
C GLY A 304 -13.02 1.58 -1.83
N MET A 305 -12.97 2.46 -2.84
CA MET A 305 -12.29 3.75 -2.77
C MET A 305 -12.83 4.59 -1.61
N GLY A 306 -11.94 5.12 -0.77
CA GLY A 306 -12.31 5.94 0.40
C GLY A 306 -12.64 5.14 1.67
N ASN A 307 -12.62 3.80 1.62
CA ASN A 307 -12.76 2.96 2.81
C ASN A 307 -11.45 2.23 3.18
N VAL A 308 -10.84 2.63 4.30
CA VAL A 308 -9.59 2.04 4.82
C VAL A 308 -9.69 0.52 4.97
N TRP A 309 -10.78 0.02 5.53
CA TRP A 309 -10.96 -1.42 5.78
C TRP A 309 -11.18 -2.22 4.50
N GLY A 310 -11.92 -1.62 3.56
CA GLY A 310 -12.09 -2.17 2.22
C GLY A 310 -10.77 -2.32 1.50
N VAL A 311 -9.96 -1.27 1.50
CA VAL A 311 -8.64 -1.28 0.84
C VAL A 311 -7.69 -2.31 1.46
N ILE A 312 -7.68 -2.50 2.79
CA ILE A 312 -6.90 -3.56 3.43
C ILE A 312 -7.33 -4.94 2.92
N LEU A 313 -8.64 -5.19 2.90
CA LEU A 313 -9.20 -6.46 2.41
C LEU A 313 -8.84 -6.68 0.93
N GLY A 314 -9.04 -5.66 0.09
CA GLY A 314 -8.79 -5.74 -1.34
C GLY A 314 -7.31 -5.92 -1.68
N ALA A 315 -6.43 -5.22 -0.98
CA ALA A 315 -4.98 -5.38 -1.11
C ALA A 315 -4.52 -6.76 -0.67
N PHE A 316 -5.03 -7.26 0.47
CA PHE A 316 -4.68 -8.59 0.95
C PHE A 316 -5.16 -9.69 -0.01
N ILE A 317 -6.41 -9.63 -0.48
CA ILE A 317 -6.96 -10.62 -1.42
C ILE A 317 -6.16 -10.62 -2.74
N LEU A 318 -6.01 -9.47 -3.39
CA LEU A 318 -5.33 -9.44 -4.69
C LEU A 318 -3.85 -9.78 -4.58
N SER A 319 -3.16 -9.30 -3.54
CA SER A 319 -1.77 -9.66 -3.28
C SER A 319 -1.62 -11.16 -3.06
N TRP A 320 -2.50 -11.77 -2.25
CA TRP A 320 -2.50 -13.20 -2.01
C TRP A 320 -2.75 -14.00 -3.29
N VAL A 321 -3.74 -13.60 -4.09
CA VAL A 321 -4.06 -14.20 -5.38
C VAL A 321 -2.85 -14.14 -6.32
N ASN A 322 -2.18 -12.98 -6.42
CA ASN A 322 -1.01 -12.78 -7.27
C ASN A 322 0.20 -13.60 -6.81
N GLY A 323 0.51 -13.54 -5.52
CA GLY A 323 1.74 -14.09 -4.98
C GLY A 323 1.73 -15.61 -4.92
N ASN A 324 0.64 -16.21 -4.41
CA ASN A 324 0.58 -17.66 -4.18
C ASN A 324 -0.74 -18.31 -4.56
N GLY A 325 -1.87 -17.58 -4.55
CA GLY A 325 -3.18 -18.17 -4.83
C GLY A 325 -3.27 -18.79 -6.23
N LEU A 326 -2.77 -18.10 -7.26
CA LEU A 326 -2.73 -18.63 -8.64
C LEU A 326 -1.82 -19.85 -8.75
N THR A 327 -0.62 -19.80 -8.18
CA THR A 327 0.35 -20.89 -8.25
C THR A 327 -0.13 -22.11 -7.47
N ALA A 328 -0.68 -21.93 -6.26
CA ALA A 328 -1.23 -23.00 -5.44
C ALA A 328 -2.45 -23.64 -6.11
N PHE A 329 -3.35 -22.83 -6.68
CA PHE A 329 -4.48 -23.34 -7.45
C PHE A 329 -4.02 -24.09 -8.71
N GLY A 330 -3.00 -23.57 -9.39
CA GLY A 330 -2.44 -24.21 -10.57
C GLY A 330 -1.81 -25.54 -10.27
N GLN A 331 -1.02 -25.64 -9.20
CA GLN A 331 -0.46 -26.91 -8.71
C GLN A 331 -1.57 -27.89 -8.35
N PHE A 332 -2.57 -27.46 -7.55
CA PHE A 332 -3.72 -28.30 -7.21
C PHE A 332 -4.47 -28.83 -8.44
N TYR A 333 -4.68 -27.97 -9.45
CA TYR A 333 -5.33 -28.35 -10.70
C TYR A 333 -4.47 -29.32 -11.52
N ASN A 334 -3.18 -29.01 -11.68
CA ASN A 334 -2.22 -29.82 -12.42
C ASN A 334 -2.04 -31.20 -11.79
N ASP A 335 -1.94 -31.29 -10.46
CA ASP A 335 -1.84 -32.56 -9.73
C ASP A 335 -3.11 -33.40 -9.86
N ARG A 336 -4.28 -32.74 -9.92
CA ARG A 336 -5.57 -33.44 -10.03
C ARG A 336 -5.89 -33.93 -11.42
N PHE A 337 -5.49 -33.18 -12.45
CA PHE A 337 -5.87 -33.43 -13.85
C PHE A 337 -4.70 -33.86 -14.75
N GLY A 338 -3.46 -33.91 -14.24
CA GLY A 338 -2.27 -34.32 -14.99
C GLY A 338 -1.87 -33.32 -16.09
N THR A 339 -2.18 -32.05 -15.92
CA THR A 339 -1.87 -30.97 -16.87
C THR A 339 -0.66 -30.16 -16.42
N GLU A 340 -0.03 -29.40 -17.33
CA GLU A 340 1.06 -28.46 -17.01
C GLU A 340 0.67 -27.03 -17.38
N VAL A 341 -0.44 -26.55 -16.81
CA VAL A 341 -0.92 -25.18 -17.06
C VAL A 341 -0.29 -24.24 -16.04
N ASP A 342 0.42 -23.21 -16.52
CA ASP A 342 0.90 -22.13 -15.68
C ASP A 342 -0.15 -21.03 -15.50
N PHE A 343 -0.88 -21.11 -14.40
CA PHE A 343 -1.90 -20.11 -14.06
C PHE A 343 -1.29 -18.74 -13.70
N ALA A 344 -0.02 -18.68 -13.29
CA ALA A 344 0.64 -17.41 -12.97
C ALA A 344 0.80 -16.52 -14.21
N SER A 345 0.98 -17.12 -15.39
CA SER A 345 1.01 -16.38 -16.66
C SER A 345 -0.30 -15.67 -17.00
N PHE A 346 -1.45 -16.13 -16.48
CA PHE A 346 -2.77 -15.52 -16.71
C PHE A 346 -3.15 -14.41 -15.72
N THR A 347 -2.23 -14.01 -14.84
CA THR A 347 -2.42 -12.97 -13.81
C THR A 347 -3.11 -11.71 -14.35
N PHE A 348 -2.63 -11.15 -15.47
CA PHE A 348 -3.20 -9.91 -16.03
C PHE A 348 -4.63 -10.08 -16.55
N LEU A 349 -4.92 -11.22 -17.15
CA LEU A 349 -6.26 -11.54 -17.62
C LEU A 349 -7.23 -11.66 -16.44
N LEU A 350 -6.81 -12.34 -15.37
CA LEU A 350 -7.64 -12.50 -14.18
C LEU A 350 -7.87 -11.16 -13.46
N PHE A 351 -6.86 -10.31 -13.30
CA PHE A 351 -7.06 -9.00 -12.65
C PHE A 351 -7.90 -8.05 -13.49
N GLY A 352 -7.70 -8.02 -14.81
CA GLY A 352 -8.56 -7.25 -15.71
C GLY A 352 -10.02 -7.72 -15.65
N LEU A 353 -10.24 -9.04 -15.64
CA LEU A 353 -11.56 -9.62 -15.52
C LEU A 353 -12.20 -9.32 -14.16
N VAL A 354 -11.46 -9.46 -13.06
CA VAL A 354 -11.93 -9.12 -11.71
C VAL A 354 -12.33 -7.64 -11.63
N LEU A 355 -11.54 -6.75 -12.22
CA LEU A 355 -11.90 -5.32 -12.30
C LEU A 355 -13.19 -5.09 -13.08
N ILE A 356 -13.35 -5.71 -14.25
CA ILE A 356 -14.56 -5.58 -15.07
C ILE A 356 -15.78 -6.11 -14.31
N LEU A 357 -15.67 -7.30 -13.70
CA LEU A 357 -16.75 -7.89 -12.92
C LEU A 357 -17.11 -7.02 -11.71
N MET A 358 -16.13 -6.46 -11.01
CA MET A 358 -16.38 -5.54 -9.91
C MET A 358 -17.09 -4.27 -10.39
N MET A 359 -16.65 -3.66 -11.50
CA MET A 359 -17.33 -2.50 -12.08
C MET A 359 -18.75 -2.81 -12.57
N LEU A 360 -19.03 -4.06 -12.96
CA LEU A 360 -20.35 -4.49 -13.40
C LEU A 360 -21.29 -4.80 -12.22
N PHE A 361 -20.82 -5.57 -11.23
CA PHE A 361 -21.66 -6.13 -10.16
C PHE A 361 -21.60 -5.38 -8.83
N LYS A 362 -20.47 -4.73 -8.51
CA LYS A 362 -20.25 -4.00 -7.25
C LYS A 362 -19.39 -2.76 -7.46
N ARG A 363 -19.99 -1.73 -8.08
CA ARG A 363 -19.36 -0.42 -8.34
C ARG A 363 -18.78 0.26 -7.08
N GLU A 364 -19.30 -0.09 -5.90
CA GLU A 364 -18.86 0.45 -4.60
C GLU A 364 -17.61 -0.23 -4.01
N GLY A 365 -17.14 -1.34 -4.60
CA GLY A 365 -16.12 -2.21 -4.02
C GLY A 365 -16.69 -3.27 -3.06
N LEU A 366 -15.81 -4.06 -2.45
CA LEU A 366 -16.20 -5.11 -1.50
C LEU A 366 -16.78 -4.54 -0.20
N LEU A 367 -16.17 -3.47 0.33
CA LEU A 367 -16.63 -2.77 1.53
C LEU A 367 -16.82 -1.27 1.20
N PRO A 368 -18.05 -0.84 0.87
CA PRO A 368 -18.34 0.52 0.43
C PRO A 368 -17.94 1.58 1.45
N GLU A 369 -17.58 2.76 0.96
CA GLU A 369 -17.53 3.95 1.80
C GLU A 369 -18.96 4.35 2.20
N SER A 370 -19.22 4.53 3.50
CA SER A 370 -20.57 4.82 4.02
C SER A 370 -21.24 6.06 3.41
N ARG A 371 -20.47 7.05 2.96
CA ARG A 371 -21.00 8.23 2.27
C ARG A 371 -21.33 7.97 0.81
N LEU A 372 -20.44 7.27 0.10
CA LEU A 372 -20.68 6.89 -1.30
C LEU A 372 -21.94 6.04 -1.41
N LYS A 373 -22.14 5.11 -0.46
CA LYS A 373 -23.37 4.32 -0.35
C LYS A 373 -24.61 5.20 -0.18
N LEU A 374 -24.54 6.26 0.63
CA LEU A 374 -25.67 7.17 0.82
C LEU A 374 -26.00 7.96 -0.44
N MET A 375 -24.98 8.43 -1.17
CA MET A 375 -25.18 9.18 -2.42
C MET A 375 -25.73 8.30 -3.56
N LEU A 376 -25.29 7.04 -3.66
CA LEU A 376 -25.75 6.14 -4.72
C LEU A 376 -27.15 5.58 -4.47
N HIS A 377 -27.60 5.54 -3.21
CA HIS A 377 -28.92 5.08 -2.81
C HIS A 377 -29.84 6.24 -2.41
N GLU A 378 -29.49 7.50 -2.70
CA GLU A 378 -30.30 8.68 -2.35
C GLU A 378 -31.68 8.62 -3.02
N ASP A 379 -31.72 8.22 -4.30
CA ASP A 379 -32.98 8.03 -5.06
C ASP A 379 -33.88 6.93 -4.45
N GLU A 380 -33.29 5.83 -3.95
CA GLU A 380 -34.05 4.75 -3.32
C GLU A 380 -34.57 5.15 -1.93
N LEU A 381 -33.81 5.95 -1.18
CA LEU A 381 -34.19 6.48 0.13
C LEU A 381 -35.32 7.50 0.00
N ASP A 382 -35.26 8.38 -1.00
CA ASP A 382 -36.31 9.35 -1.29
C ASP A 382 -37.62 8.66 -1.69
N ASP A 383 -37.56 7.58 -2.45
CA ASP A 383 -38.71 6.75 -2.80
C ASP A 383 -39.29 6.00 -1.58
N GLU A 384 -38.44 5.46 -0.69
CA GLU A 384 -38.88 4.84 0.57
C GLU A 384 -39.55 5.86 1.50
N ASP A 385 -38.98 7.05 1.67
CA ASP A 385 -39.54 8.12 2.50
C ASP A 385 -40.85 8.68 1.92
N ALA A 386 -40.95 8.81 0.59
CA ALA A 386 -42.19 9.16 -0.09
C ALA A 386 -43.28 8.08 0.09
N SER A 387 -42.91 6.79 0.06
CA SER A 387 -43.84 5.68 0.28
C SER A 387 -44.30 5.55 1.75
N GLY A 388 -43.40 5.81 2.71
CA GLY A 388 -43.67 5.81 4.14
C GLY A 388 -44.54 6.98 4.59
N SER A 389 -44.37 8.16 3.97
CA SER A 389 -45.22 9.33 4.19
C SER A 389 -46.66 9.09 3.71
N LYS A 390 -46.86 8.49 2.53
CA LYS A 390 -48.20 8.12 2.02
C LYS A 390 -48.95 7.14 2.93
N LYS A 391 -48.25 6.21 3.60
CA LYS A 391 -48.86 5.30 4.59
C LYS A 391 -49.27 5.98 5.90
N LYS A 392 -48.67 7.12 6.27
CA LYS A 392 -49.02 7.87 7.49
C LYS A 392 -50.13 8.91 7.30
N VAL A 393 -50.31 9.42 6.08
CA VAL A 393 -51.38 10.39 5.76
C VAL A 393 -52.73 9.72 5.44
N GLY A 394 -52.73 8.40 5.18
CA GLY A 394 -53.93 7.62 4.89
C GLY A 394 -54.63 6.95 6.09
N LYS A 395 -54.49 7.48 7.31
CA LYS A 395 -55.21 7.00 8.51
C LYS A 395 -56.01 8.10 9.18
#